data_AF-A0A8T1WU02-F1
#
_entry.id   AF-A0A8T1WU02-F1
#
_cell.length_a   1.000
_cell.length_b   1.000
_cell.length_c   1.000
_cell.angle_alpha   90.00
_cell.angle_beta   90.00
_cell.angle_gamma   90.00
#
_symmetry.space_group_name_H-M   'P 1'
#
loop_
_entity.id
_entity.type
_entity.pdbx_description
1 polymer ?
#
loop_
_entity_poly.entity_id
_entity_poly.type
_entity_poly.pdbx_seq_one_letter_code
_entity_poly.pdbx_strand_id
1 'polypeptide(L)'
;MVALLARSDVLSIATDSGHTKSVTSSNSSIRNHPTAKVHGNGNATDNADNDDSIEEVDAVLSDVQDSEERVNPFGGLIGTSEIKAFLRRESNNLLTKAVARTNRDADDIADAIWKNIDEIKVKFGMQVFTKLTEADAFRRSAKGQLFHEFLDDFLIKQVKIWVNDKKSIDFVKKELRMHKLTEATLKKSPNFKYYDDFMSRTATEWARDLMSIDDAKKLLGMEKLSADALKVHENYKYYDKFMDSSVLMWVGGGKSIDDVTQLLRLETLSASAFKSSDNFKYYDKFMTMRVKAWLNSPKTTDDVKKLLGFNTLSADAMKLSPNLKYYDQFLDGRVSNMAARTAT
;
A
#
# COMPACT_ATOMS: atom_id res chain seq x y z
N MET A 1 -34.88 -45.84 15.17
CA MET A 1 -36.03 -45.32 15.96
C MET A 1 -35.88 -43.81 15.98
N VAL A 2 -36.56 -42.99 15.15
CA VAL A 2 -37.98 -42.95 14.71
C VAL A 2 -38.93 -42.44 15.80
N ALA A 3 -39.11 -41.12 15.83
CA ALA A 3 -40.23 -40.29 16.29
C ALA A 3 -39.71 -38.82 16.21
N LEU A 4 -40.14 -37.90 15.34
CA LEU A 4 -41.40 -37.67 14.62
C LEU A 4 -42.54 -37.16 15.52
N LEU A 5 -42.60 -35.83 15.68
CA LEU A 5 -43.79 -35.07 16.05
C LEU A 5 -43.67 -33.64 15.48
N ALA A 6 -44.76 -33.12 14.93
CA ALA A 6 -44.81 -31.85 14.19
C ALA A 6 -45.95 -30.96 14.70
N ARG A 7 -45.77 -29.63 14.54
CA ARG A 7 -46.75 -28.53 14.49
C ARG A 7 -45.91 -27.27 14.20
N SER A 8 -46.03 -26.56 13.07
CA SER A 8 -47.19 -25.99 12.37
C SER A 8 -47.83 -24.82 13.11
N ASP A 9 -48.26 -23.84 12.30
CA ASP A 9 -49.11 -22.67 12.64
C ASP A 9 -48.30 -21.48 13.22
N VAL A 10 -48.41 -20.21 12.75
CA VAL A 10 -49.33 -19.57 11.78
C VAL A 10 -48.59 -18.53 10.92
N LEU A 11 -48.98 -18.40 9.64
CA LEU A 11 -48.60 -17.31 8.74
C LEU A 11 -49.46 -16.05 9.02
N SER A 12 -48.88 -14.85 9.04
CA SER A 12 -49.66 -13.61 8.91
C SER A 12 -48.98 -12.65 7.95
N ILE A 13 -49.40 -12.72 6.69
CA ILE A 13 -49.11 -11.73 5.67
C ILE A 13 -50.20 -10.66 5.77
N ALA A 14 -49.82 -9.41 6.07
CA ALA A 14 -50.70 -8.27 5.93
C ALA A 14 -50.50 -7.64 4.56
N THR A 15 -51.50 -7.75 3.68
CA THR A 15 -51.59 -7.02 2.41
C THR A 15 -52.54 -5.85 2.56
N ASP A 16 -52.06 -4.63 2.33
CA ASP A 16 -52.87 -3.45 2.00
C ASP A 16 -51.95 -2.54 1.14
N SER A 17 -52.12 -2.41 -0.18
CA SER A 17 -53.28 -1.94 -0.96
C SER A 17 -53.57 -0.45 -0.75
N GLY A 18 -52.99 0.39 -1.63
CA GLY A 18 -53.11 1.84 -1.57
C GLY A 18 -52.66 2.51 -2.86
N HIS A 19 -53.48 2.43 -3.91
CA HIS A 19 -53.29 3.17 -5.16
C HIS A 19 -53.29 4.69 -4.94
N THR A 20 -52.48 5.45 -5.69
CA THR A 20 -53.00 6.26 -6.81
C THR A 20 -51.94 6.93 -7.69
N LYS A 21 -52.31 7.09 -8.97
CA LYS A 21 -51.87 8.12 -9.94
C LYS A 21 -50.41 8.11 -10.43
N SER A 22 -50.21 7.29 -11.45
CA SER A 22 -49.36 7.65 -12.60
C SER A 22 -49.82 8.98 -13.22
N VAL A 23 -48.87 9.83 -13.61
CA VAL A 23 -49.08 10.96 -14.52
C VAL A 23 -48.06 10.82 -15.67
N THR A 24 -48.58 10.64 -16.88
CA THR A 24 -47.81 10.58 -18.13
C THR A 24 -47.78 11.93 -18.84
N SER A 25 -46.82 12.08 -19.76
CA SER A 25 -46.64 13.23 -20.68
C SER A 25 -45.92 14.43 -20.04
N SER A 26 -44.99 15.12 -20.72
CA SER A 26 -44.90 15.30 -22.18
C SER A 26 -43.49 15.30 -22.78
N ASN A 27 -43.44 14.94 -24.06
CA ASN A 27 -42.30 15.17 -24.96
C ASN A 27 -42.02 16.67 -25.18
N SER A 28 -40.75 17.05 -25.24
CA SER A 28 -40.26 18.17 -26.07
C SER A 28 -38.85 17.79 -26.57
N SER A 29 -38.78 17.24 -27.79
CA SER A 29 -38.62 17.99 -29.05
C SER A 29 -37.19 18.48 -29.28
N ILE A 30 -36.47 17.69 -30.07
CA ILE A 30 -35.15 17.99 -30.63
C ILE A 30 -35.26 19.26 -31.51
N ARG A 31 -34.31 20.19 -31.37
CA ARG A 31 -33.99 21.18 -32.41
C ARG A 31 -32.49 21.21 -32.67
N ASN A 32 -32.13 20.96 -33.92
CA ASN A 32 -30.77 21.14 -34.45
C ASN A 32 -30.61 22.52 -35.10
N HIS A 33 -29.33 22.93 -35.23
CA HIS A 33 -28.81 23.95 -36.15
C HIS A 33 -29.12 25.44 -35.87
N PRO A 34 -28.32 26.39 -36.44
CA PRO A 34 -27.14 26.20 -37.31
C PRO A 34 -25.82 26.84 -36.83
N THR A 35 -24.73 26.41 -37.46
CA THR A 35 -23.44 27.12 -37.55
C THR A 35 -23.57 28.47 -38.26
N ALA A 36 -22.86 29.49 -37.79
CA ALA A 36 -22.59 30.72 -38.54
C ALA A 36 -21.10 31.08 -38.49
N LYS A 37 -20.44 31.12 -39.66
CA LYS A 37 -19.16 31.81 -39.88
C LYS A 37 -19.46 33.26 -40.23
N VAL A 38 -18.78 34.22 -39.61
CA VAL A 38 -18.68 35.61 -40.11
C VAL A 38 -17.23 36.07 -39.96
N HIS A 39 -16.68 36.67 -41.02
CA HIS A 39 -15.40 37.39 -41.03
C HIS A 39 -15.59 38.83 -40.55
N GLY A 40 -14.55 39.45 -39.97
CA GLY A 40 -14.52 40.89 -39.71
C GLY A 40 -13.16 41.39 -39.23
N ASN A 41 -12.40 42.06 -40.12
CA ASN A 41 -11.19 42.82 -39.79
C ASN A 41 -11.50 44.06 -38.92
N GLY A 42 -10.50 44.62 -38.23
CA GLY A 42 -10.64 45.97 -37.66
C GLY A 42 -9.55 46.49 -36.70
N ASN A 43 -8.33 46.69 -37.22
CA ASN A 43 -7.25 47.61 -36.80
C ASN A 43 -7.27 48.37 -35.43
N ALA A 44 -6.10 48.26 -34.77
CA ALA A 44 -5.18 49.35 -34.34
C ALA A 44 -5.59 50.42 -33.31
N THR A 45 -4.76 50.51 -32.25
CA THR A 45 -3.97 51.70 -31.81
C THR A 45 -3.04 51.19 -30.71
N ASP A 46 -1.73 51.17 -30.93
CA ASP A 46 -0.78 52.27 -30.65
C ASP A 46 -0.57 52.52 -29.15
N ASN A 47 0.60 52.08 -28.65
CA ASN A 47 1.52 52.91 -27.87
C ASN A 47 2.86 52.17 -27.76
N ALA A 48 3.91 52.82 -28.24
CA ALA A 48 5.29 52.38 -28.19
C ALA A 48 6.11 53.32 -27.29
N ASP A 49 7.40 53.00 -27.17
CA ASP A 49 8.51 53.81 -26.66
C ASP A 49 8.56 53.97 -25.12
N ASN A 50 9.51 53.29 -24.45
CA ASN A 50 10.95 53.63 -24.24
C ASN A 50 11.10 54.60 -23.04
N ASP A 51 12.02 54.41 -22.10
CA ASP A 51 13.48 54.49 -22.35
C ASP A 51 14.33 53.78 -21.26
N ASP A 52 15.65 53.76 -21.50
CA ASP A 52 16.71 52.94 -20.89
C ASP A 52 17.37 53.49 -19.58
N SER A 53 18.47 52.84 -19.18
CA SER A 53 19.48 53.13 -18.12
C SER A 53 19.17 52.54 -16.72
N ILE A 54 19.93 51.60 -16.13
CA ILE A 54 21.37 51.24 -16.09
C ILE A 54 22.22 52.16 -15.19
N GLU A 55 22.60 51.63 -14.01
CA GLU A 55 23.95 51.59 -13.38
C GLU A 55 23.81 50.72 -12.09
N GLU A 56 24.57 49.63 -11.89
CA GLU A 56 25.93 49.54 -11.29
C GLU A 56 25.98 49.82 -9.77
N VAL A 57 26.74 49.14 -8.89
CA VAL A 57 27.30 47.76 -8.78
C VAL A 57 27.35 47.46 -7.26
N ASP A 58 27.29 46.19 -6.81
CA ASP A 58 28.43 45.54 -6.13
C ASP A 58 28.12 44.15 -5.52
N ALA A 59 29.08 43.26 -5.76
CA ALA A 59 29.08 41.84 -5.47
C ALA A 59 29.29 41.47 -3.99
N VAL A 60 28.83 40.28 -3.59
CA VAL A 60 29.72 39.20 -3.10
C VAL A 60 29.18 37.81 -3.52
N LEU A 61 30.03 37.11 -4.26
CA LEU A 61 30.33 35.67 -4.35
C LEU A 61 29.64 34.67 -3.39
N SER A 62 29.50 33.37 -3.71
CA SER A 62 29.73 32.60 -4.95
C SER A 62 29.09 31.19 -4.83
N ASP A 63 29.40 30.30 -5.78
CA ASP A 63 29.17 28.84 -5.75
C ASP A 63 27.77 28.36 -6.18
N VAL A 64 27.39 28.77 -7.40
CA VAL A 64 26.58 27.92 -8.29
C VAL A 64 27.46 27.50 -9.45
N GLN A 65 27.81 26.21 -9.50
CA GLN A 65 28.31 25.56 -10.72
C GLN A 65 27.51 24.27 -10.99
N ASP A 66 27.04 24.18 -12.22
CA ASP A 66 26.83 22.96 -13.00
C ASP A 66 26.05 21.81 -12.34
N SER A 67 24.72 21.93 -12.37
CA SER A 67 23.84 20.76 -12.43
C SER A 67 23.32 20.59 -13.86
N GLU A 68 24.20 20.15 -14.77
CA GLU A 68 23.78 19.57 -16.04
C GLU A 68 22.79 18.42 -15.80
N GLU A 69 21.64 18.53 -16.46
CA GLU A 69 20.90 17.45 -17.09
C GLU A 69 21.30 16.00 -16.72
N ARG A 70 20.80 15.51 -15.58
CA ARG A 70 20.67 14.07 -15.33
C ARG A 70 19.22 13.66 -15.21
N VAL A 71 18.57 13.60 -16.38
CA VAL A 71 17.51 12.63 -16.64
C VAL A 71 18.01 11.27 -16.15
N ASN A 72 17.35 10.71 -15.14
CA ASN A 72 17.75 9.45 -14.52
C ASN A 72 17.16 8.28 -15.32
N PRO A 73 17.91 7.59 -16.21
CA PRO A 73 17.35 6.63 -17.16
C PRO A 73 17.42 5.19 -16.63
N PHE A 74 17.57 5.02 -15.31
CA PHE A 74 17.77 3.73 -14.67
C PHE A 74 16.48 2.93 -14.49
N GLY A 75 15.86 2.59 -15.62
CA GLY A 75 15.16 1.32 -15.82
C GLY A 75 16.13 0.16 -16.05
N GLY A 76 17.33 0.24 -15.46
CA GLY A 76 18.38 -0.76 -15.61
C GLY A 76 18.01 -2.04 -14.86
N LEU A 77 17.83 -3.13 -15.61
CA LEU A 77 17.86 -4.47 -15.03
C LEU A 77 19.15 -4.62 -14.22
N ILE A 78 19.02 -4.96 -12.93
CA ILE A 78 20.12 -5.49 -12.12
C ILE A 78 20.78 -6.60 -12.94
N GLY A 79 22.02 -6.33 -13.36
CA GLY A 79 22.71 -7.19 -14.30
C GLY A 79 22.96 -8.55 -13.67
N THR A 80 23.01 -9.60 -14.48
CA THR A 80 23.42 -10.93 -14.00
C THR A 80 24.81 -10.89 -13.33
N SER A 81 25.61 -9.85 -13.60
CA SER A 81 26.85 -9.47 -12.92
C SER A 81 26.69 -9.24 -11.41
N GLU A 82 25.69 -8.50 -10.94
CA GLU A 82 25.53 -8.14 -9.53
C GLU A 82 25.03 -9.34 -8.71
N ILE A 83 24.11 -10.13 -9.27
CA ILE A 83 23.69 -11.41 -8.70
C ILE A 83 24.89 -12.38 -8.61
N LYS A 84 25.72 -12.46 -9.67
CA LYS A 84 26.97 -13.26 -9.64
C LYS A 84 27.97 -12.75 -8.60
N ALA A 85 28.13 -11.44 -8.44
CA ALA A 85 29.03 -10.83 -7.45
C ALA A 85 28.56 -11.11 -6.02
N PHE A 86 27.25 -10.99 -5.76
CA PHE A 86 26.64 -11.35 -4.48
C PHE A 86 26.84 -12.83 -4.16
N LEU A 87 26.49 -13.74 -5.08
CA LEU A 87 26.63 -15.18 -4.89
C LEU A 87 28.09 -15.58 -4.64
N ARG A 88 29.05 -14.97 -5.35
CA ARG A 88 30.48 -15.19 -5.13
C ARG A 88 30.93 -14.73 -3.74
N ARG A 89 30.50 -13.54 -3.29
CA ARG A 89 30.82 -13.00 -1.96
C ARG A 89 30.28 -13.89 -0.84
N GLU A 90 29.03 -14.33 -0.96
CA GLU A 90 28.37 -15.08 0.10
C GLU A 90 28.77 -16.56 0.12
N SER A 91 29.10 -17.15 -1.04
CA SER A 91 29.78 -18.46 -1.11
C SER A 91 31.13 -18.43 -0.37
N ASN A 92 31.92 -17.37 -0.55
CA ASN A 92 33.20 -17.23 0.15
C ASN A 92 33.00 -17.06 1.66
N ASN A 93 31.95 -16.37 2.10
CA ASN A 93 31.59 -16.22 3.52
C ASN A 93 31.19 -17.57 4.16
N LEU A 94 30.39 -18.38 3.46
CA LEU A 94 30.08 -19.76 3.85
C LEU A 94 31.33 -20.64 3.92
N LEU A 95 32.24 -20.51 2.94
CA LEU A 95 33.53 -21.20 2.92
C LEU A 95 34.34 -20.89 4.18
N THR A 96 34.51 -19.61 4.50
CA THR A 96 35.26 -19.13 5.67
C THR A 96 34.64 -19.63 6.99
N LYS A 97 33.30 -19.62 7.10
CA LYS A 97 32.59 -20.15 8.28
C LYS A 97 32.69 -21.67 8.42
N ALA A 98 32.79 -22.41 7.31
CA ALA A 98 33.00 -23.86 7.33
C ALA A 98 34.44 -24.21 7.77
N VAL A 99 35.44 -23.56 7.17
CA VAL A 99 36.86 -23.73 7.50
C VAL A 99 37.14 -23.40 8.96
N ALA A 100 36.57 -22.31 9.49
CA ALA A 100 36.73 -21.91 10.89
C ALA A 100 36.14 -22.89 11.93
N ARG A 101 35.49 -23.99 11.51
CA ARG A 101 34.85 -24.99 12.38
C ARG A 101 35.50 -26.37 12.36
N THR A 102 36.55 -26.63 11.56
CA THR A 102 37.11 -28.00 11.40
C THR A 102 38.64 -28.04 11.23
N ASN A 103 39.34 -28.77 12.11
CA ASN A 103 40.76 -29.11 11.98
C ASN A 103 40.97 -30.38 11.11
N ARG A 104 40.81 -30.28 9.79
CA ARG A 104 41.16 -31.34 8.80
C ARG A 104 41.63 -30.73 7.48
N ASP A 105 42.33 -31.53 6.67
CA ASP A 105 42.92 -31.13 5.40
C ASP A 105 41.92 -30.48 4.43
N ALA A 106 42.39 -29.42 3.76
CA ALA A 106 41.53 -28.50 3.03
C ALA A 106 41.05 -29.03 1.67
N ASP A 107 41.75 -29.99 1.07
CA ASP A 107 41.46 -30.47 -0.29
C ASP A 107 40.19 -31.35 -0.33
N ASP A 108 39.97 -32.22 0.67
CA ASP A 108 38.71 -32.96 0.87
C ASP A 108 37.51 -32.01 1.10
N ILE A 109 37.77 -30.83 1.65
CA ILE A 109 36.75 -29.79 1.90
C ILE A 109 36.43 -29.05 0.59
N ALA A 110 37.43 -28.81 -0.26
CA ALA A 110 37.28 -28.14 -1.55
C ALA A 110 36.45 -28.96 -2.55
N ASP A 111 36.72 -30.26 -2.70
CA ASP A 111 35.96 -31.15 -3.60
C ASP A 111 34.52 -31.37 -3.12
N ALA A 112 34.31 -31.47 -1.81
CA ALA A 112 32.97 -31.52 -1.22
C ALA A 112 32.15 -30.24 -1.45
N ILE A 113 32.80 -29.11 -1.74
CA ILE A 113 32.15 -27.82 -2.05
C ILE A 113 31.96 -27.66 -3.55
N TRP A 114 32.90 -28.12 -4.39
CA TRP A 114 32.71 -28.18 -5.85
C TRP A 114 31.47 -28.99 -6.22
N LYS A 115 31.31 -30.19 -5.66
CA LYS A 115 30.12 -31.04 -5.89
C LYS A 115 28.80 -30.38 -5.45
N ASN A 116 28.80 -29.60 -4.36
CA ASN A 116 27.63 -28.83 -3.91
C ASN A 116 27.24 -27.72 -4.91
N ILE A 117 28.22 -27.14 -5.59
CA ILE A 117 27.98 -26.06 -6.57
C ILE A 117 27.62 -26.66 -7.94
N ASP A 118 28.18 -27.82 -8.33
CA ASP A 118 27.74 -28.55 -9.54
C ASP A 118 26.27 -28.95 -9.48
N GLU A 119 25.75 -29.28 -8.29
CA GLU A 119 24.32 -29.51 -8.10
C GLU A 119 23.47 -28.24 -7.97
N ILE A 120 24.06 -27.04 -8.03
CA ILE A 120 23.36 -25.76 -8.26
C ILE A 120 23.48 -25.35 -9.73
N LYS A 121 24.60 -25.71 -10.39
CA LYS A 121 25.04 -25.20 -11.71
C LYS A 121 24.10 -25.47 -12.84
N VAL A 122 23.38 -26.57 -12.82
CA VAL A 122 22.29 -26.72 -13.76
C VAL A 122 20.97 -26.24 -13.15
N LYS A 123 20.72 -26.13 -11.82
CA LYS A 123 19.39 -26.08 -11.10
C LYS A 123 18.37 -25.08 -11.60
N PHE A 124 18.87 -24.06 -12.25
CA PHE A 124 18.18 -23.24 -13.23
C PHE A 124 17.97 -24.06 -14.54
N GLY A 125 17.55 -25.34 -14.41
CA GLY A 125 17.80 -26.47 -15.34
C GLY A 125 18.43 -27.82 -14.81
N MET A 126 18.52 -28.13 -13.49
CA MET A 126 19.05 -29.45 -12.98
C MET A 126 17.95 -30.52 -13.05
N GLN A 127 18.40 -31.77 -13.19
CA GLN A 127 17.80 -32.95 -12.58
C GLN A 127 18.85 -33.68 -11.71
N VAL A 128 18.56 -34.58 -10.76
CA VAL A 128 17.37 -34.90 -9.93
C VAL A 128 17.93 -35.77 -8.78
N PHE A 129 17.51 -35.58 -7.52
CA PHE A 129 17.68 -36.62 -6.50
C PHE A 129 16.71 -37.75 -6.85
N THR A 130 17.21 -38.89 -7.30
CA THR A 130 16.38 -39.94 -7.93
C THR A 130 15.50 -40.71 -6.94
N LYS A 131 15.73 -40.54 -5.64
CA LYS A 131 14.92 -41.13 -4.56
C LYS A 131 14.58 -40.10 -3.50
N LEU A 132 13.30 -40.07 -3.09
CA LEU A 132 12.76 -39.14 -2.09
C LEU A 132 13.57 -39.13 -0.77
N THR A 133 14.05 -40.31 -0.37
CA THR A 133 14.85 -40.56 0.83
C THR A 133 16.21 -39.85 0.85
N GLU A 134 16.83 -39.61 -0.31
CA GLU A 134 18.15 -38.96 -0.38
C GLU A 134 18.03 -37.44 -0.19
N ALA A 135 16.99 -36.83 -0.78
CA ALA A 135 16.67 -35.43 -0.56
C ALA A 135 16.29 -35.15 0.90
N ASP A 136 15.50 -36.02 1.52
CA ASP A 136 15.16 -35.92 2.95
C ASP A 136 16.38 -36.14 3.86
N ALA A 137 17.28 -37.07 3.52
CA ALA A 137 18.52 -37.28 4.26
C ALA A 137 19.46 -36.06 4.16
N PHE A 138 19.62 -35.49 2.95
CA PHE A 138 20.39 -34.25 2.77
C PHE A 138 19.79 -33.11 3.60
N ARG A 139 18.47 -32.91 3.52
CA ARG A 139 17.73 -31.87 4.26
C ARG A 139 17.87 -31.97 5.77
N ARG A 140 17.97 -33.19 6.32
CA ARG A 140 18.20 -33.45 7.76
C ARG A 140 19.67 -33.38 8.17
N SER A 141 20.60 -33.34 7.21
CA SER A 141 22.02 -33.14 7.51
C SER A 141 22.31 -31.67 7.85
N ALA A 142 23.32 -31.42 8.66
CA ALA A 142 23.78 -30.06 8.97
C ALA A 142 24.15 -29.24 7.71
N LYS A 143 24.60 -29.91 6.63
CA LYS A 143 24.90 -29.27 5.34
C LYS A 143 23.63 -28.82 4.61
N GLY A 144 22.58 -29.65 4.61
CA GLY A 144 21.28 -29.29 4.01
C GLY A 144 20.55 -28.21 4.80
N GLN A 145 20.67 -28.20 6.14
CA GLN A 145 20.16 -27.12 6.97
C GLN A 145 20.85 -25.78 6.62
N LEU A 146 22.18 -25.74 6.57
CA LEU A 146 22.92 -24.53 6.18
C LEU A 146 22.56 -24.06 4.75
N PHE A 147 22.31 -24.98 3.82
CA PHE A 147 21.84 -24.65 2.48
C PHE A 147 20.42 -24.04 2.48
N HIS A 148 19.52 -24.55 3.31
CA HIS A 148 18.18 -23.97 3.48
C HIS A 148 18.23 -22.58 4.11
N GLU A 149 19.03 -22.39 5.17
CA GLU A 149 19.23 -21.07 5.80
C GLU A 149 19.80 -20.06 4.79
N PHE A 150 20.80 -20.45 4.00
CA PHE A 150 21.35 -19.62 2.92
C PHE A 150 20.32 -19.27 1.84
N LEU A 151 19.55 -20.25 1.37
CA LEU A 151 18.52 -20.03 0.35
C LEU A 151 17.41 -19.11 0.87
N ASP A 152 17.04 -19.26 2.14
CA ASP A 152 16.04 -18.42 2.80
C ASP A 152 16.54 -16.96 2.91
N ASP A 153 17.77 -16.75 3.40
CA ASP A 153 18.42 -15.43 3.43
C ASP A 153 18.54 -14.80 2.04
N PHE A 154 18.89 -15.60 1.02
CA PHE A 154 18.98 -15.14 -0.36
C PHE A 154 17.62 -14.68 -0.88
N LEU A 155 16.55 -15.46 -0.67
CA LEU A 155 15.21 -15.12 -1.15
C LEU A 155 14.64 -13.90 -0.40
N ILE A 156 14.92 -13.72 0.90
CA ILE A 156 14.57 -12.49 1.63
C ILE A 156 15.30 -11.27 1.04
N LYS A 157 16.58 -11.40 0.66
CA LYS A 157 17.32 -10.34 -0.03
C LYS A 157 16.73 -10.05 -1.42
N GLN A 158 16.38 -11.08 -2.20
CA GLN A 158 15.73 -10.92 -3.51
C GLN A 158 14.35 -10.26 -3.42
N VAL A 159 13.52 -10.60 -2.42
CA VAL A 159 12.22 -9.95 -2.21
C VAL A 159 12.37 -8.44 -2.01
N LYS A 160 13.34 -7.99 -1.20
CA LYS A 160 13.63 -6.55 -1.03
C LYS A 160 14.04 -5.89 -2.35
N ILE A 161 14.88 -6.56 -3.14
CA ILE A 161 15.27 -6.09 -4.47
C ILE A 161 14.06 -5.96 -5.39
N TRP A 162 13.21 -6.99 -5.48
CA TRP A 162 12.02 -6.96 -6.35
C TRP A 162 11.02 -5.87 -5.98
N VAL A 163 10.89 -5.55 -4.69
CA VAL A 163 10.08 -4.43 -4.18
C VAL A 163 10.66 -3.10 -4.63
N ASN A 164 11.97 -2.87 -4.41
CA ASN A 164 12.65 -1.63 -4.80
C ASN A 164 12.60 -1.39 -6.32
N ASP A 165 12.80 -2.46 -7.10
CA ASP A 165 12.72 -2.50 -8.56
C ASP A 165 11.29 -2.38 -9.11
N LYS A 166 10.27 -2.28 -8.24
CA LYS A 166 8.84 -2.26 -8.58
C LYS A 166 8.42 -3.40 -9.53
N LYS A 167 8.96 -4.61 -9.33
CA LYS A 167 8.64 -5.79 -10.16
C LYS A 167 7.16 -6.16 -10.03
N SER A 168 6.57 -6.68 -11.11
CA SER A 168 5.17 -7.08 -11.10
C SER A 168 4.91 -8.35 -10.27
N ILE A 169 3.66 -8.49 -9.80
CA ILE A 169 3.19 -9.66 -9.06
C ILE A 169 3.42 -10.94 -9.88
N ASP A 170 3.17 -10.90 -11.19
CA ASP A 170 3.36 -12.05 -12.09
C ASP A 170 4.84 -12.39 -12.33
N PHE A 171 5.72 -11.39 -12.38
CA PHE A 171 7.17 -11.63 -12.41
C PHE A 171 7.60 -12.41 -11.17
N VAL A 172 7.21 -11.96 -9.97
CA VAL A 172 7.59 -12.65 -8.72
C VAL A 172 6.95 -14.04 -8.62
N LYS A 173 5.67 -14.21 -9.04
CA LYS A 173 5.05 -15.53 -9.16
C LYS A 173 5.80 -16.43 -10.16
N LYS A 174 6.38 -15.89 -11.23
CA LYS A 174 7.17 -16.66 -12.20
C LYS A 174 8.50 -17.11 -11.61
N GLU A 175 9.26 -16.19 -11.02
CA GLU A 175 10.56 -16.47 -10.38
C GLU A 175 10.45 -17.49 -9.23
N LEU A 176 9.42 -17.35 -8.38
CA LEU A 176 9.13 -18.31 -7.31
C LEU A 176 8.52 -19.64 -7.81
N ARG A 177 8.35 -19.81 -9.13
CA ARG A 177 7.72 -20.96 -9.81
C ARG A 177 6.27 -21.24 -9.39
N MET A 178 5.56 -20.20 -8.95
CA MET A 178 4.18 -20.24 -8.45
C MET A 178 3.11 -19.83 -9.50
N HIS A 179 3.51 -19.29 -10.65
CA HIS A 179 2.60 -18.76 -11.69
C HIS A 179 1.59 -19.77 -12.29
N LYS A 180 1.81 -21.08 -12.15
CA LYS A 180 0.86 -22.13 -12.59
C LYS A 180 0.03 -22.73 -11.46
N LEU A 181 0.20 -22.25 -10.23
CA LEU A 181 -0.52 -22.77 -9.07
C LEU A 181 -1.90 -22.12 -8.97
N THR A 182 -2.92 -22.93 -8.75
CA THR A 182 -4.21 -22.42 -8.27
C THR A 182 -4.04 -21.81 -6.88
N GLU A 183 -4.91 -20.86 -6.52
CA GLU A 183 -4.86 -20.13 -5.25
C GLU A 183 -4.69 -21.03 -4.01
N ALA A 184 -5.49 -22.10 -3.91
CA ALA A 184 -5.44 -23.07 -2.82
C ALA A 184 -4.13 -23.89 -2.78
N THR A 185 -3.44 -24.01 -3.91
CA THR A 185 -2.13 -24.67 -4.02
C THR A 185 -0.99 -23.67 -3.76
N LEU A 186 -1.18 -22.42 -4.18
CA LEU A 186 -0.23 -21.31 -4.01
C LEU A 186 0.08 -21.08 -2.53
N LYS A 187 -0.95 -21.09 -1.66
CA LYS A 187 -0.81 -20.98 -0.19
C LYS A 187 -0.09 -22.16 0.48
N LYS A 188 -0.05 -23.32 -0.18
CA LYS A 188 0.64 -24.54 0.29
C LYS A 188 2.08 -24.64 -0.25
N SER A 189 2.49 -23.73 -1.13
CA SER A 189 3.85 -23.70 -1.68
C SER A 189 4.87 -23.38 -0.58
N PRO A 190 6.03 -24.06 -0.50
CA PRO A 190 7.10 -23.68 0.43
C PRO A 190 7.66 -22.28 0.12
N ASN A 191 7.48 -21.79 -1.12
CA ASN A 191 7.87 -20.44 -1.53
C ASN A 191 6.82 -19.37 -1.17
N PHE A 192 5.64 -19.75 -0.65
CA PHE A 192 4.57 -18.80 -0.34
C PHE A 192 5.01 -17.71 0.63
N LYS A 193 5.84 -18.04 1.62
CA LYS A 193 6.36 -17.06 2.59
C LYS A 193 7.14 -15.90 1.95
N TYR A 194 7.80 -16.13 0.80
CA TYR A 194 8.51 -15.06 0.06
C TYR A 194 7.55 -14.22 -0.78
N TYR A 195 6.54 -14.85 -1.36
CA TYR A 195 5.46 -14.14 -2.04
C TYR A 195 4.67 -13.27 -1.05
N ASP A 196 4.43 -13.77 0.16
CA ASP A 196 3.73 -13.06 1.25
C ASP A 196 4.52 -11.84 1.75
N ASP A 197 5.83 -11.99 2.00
CA ASP A 197 6.72 -10.86 2.34
C ASP A 197 6.80 -9.84 1.18
N PHE A 198 6.91 -10.30 -0.07
CA PHE A 198 6.88 -9.44 -1.24
C PHE A 198 5.59 -8.61 -1.34
N MET A 199 4.43 -9.26 -1.25
CA MET A 199 3.13 -8.59 -1.32
C MET A 199 2.93 -7.62 -0.16
N SER A 200 3.33 -8.00 1.06
CA SER A 200 3.22 -7.16 2.27
C SER A 200 4.11 -5.91 2.21
N ARG A 201 5.32 -6.03 1.67
CA ARG A 201 6.22 -4.90 1.41
C ARG A 201 5.68 -4.02 0.29
N THR A 202 5.28 -4.63 -0.83
CA THR A 202 4.74 -3.92 -2.01
C THR A 202 3.50 -3.10 -1.65
N ALA A 203 2.60 -3.63 -0.81
CA ALA A 203 1.47 -2.88 -0.26
C ALA A 203 1.88 -1.65 0.59
N THR A 204 3.02 -1.73 1.28
CA THR A 204 3.59 -0.59 2.03
C THR A 204 4.20 0.45 1.07
N GLU A 205 4.86 -0.01 0.00
CA GLU A 205 5.43 0.87 -1.03
C GLU A 205 4.35 1.60 -1.85
N TRP A 206 3.26 0.93 -2.22
CA TRP A 206 2.12 1.57 -2.88
C TRP A 206 1.54 2.72 -2.05
N ALA A 207 1.48 2.57 -0.73
CA ALA A 207 1.05 3.64 0.16
C ALA A 207 2.06 4.81 0.18
N ARG A 208 3.36 4.52 0.18
CA ARG A 208 4.45 5.52 0.14
C ARG A 208 4.46 6.30 -1.18
N ASP A 209 4.20 5.63 -2.30
CA ASP A 209 4.03 6.21 -3.63
C ASP A 209 2.67 6.95 -3.80
N LEU A 210 1.83 7.00 -2.75
CA LEU A 210 0.47 7.60 -2.76
C LEU A 210 -0.47 7.01 -3.84
N MET A 211 -0.33 5.70 -4.12
CA MET A 211 -1.20 4.97 -5.04
C MET A 211 -2.68 5.10 -4.66
N SER A 212 -3.56 5.18 -5.66
CA SER A 212 -5.01 5.26 -5.41
C SER A 212 -5.55 3.95 -4.83
N ILE A 213 -6.63 4.05 -4.04
CA ILE A 213 -7.31 2.89 -3.45
C ILE A 213 -7.89 1.98 -4.53
N ASP A 214 -8.36 2.54 -5.65
CA ASP A 214 -8.91 1.77 -6.76
C ASP A 214 -7.82 1.04 -7.57
N ASP A 215 -6.65 1.65 -7.78
CA ASP A 215 -5.50 0.99 -8.41
C ASP A 215 -4.94 -0.14 -7.54
N ALA A 216 -4.83 0.08 -6.22
CA ALA A 216 -4.42 -0.96 -5.29
C ALA A 216 -5.40 -2.14 -5.29
N LYS A 217 -6.73 -1.89 -5.32
CA LYS A 217 -7.74 -2.95 -5.46
C LYS A 217 -7.59 -3.70 -6.77
N LYS A 218 -7.42 -2.99 -7.89
CA LYS A 218 -7.24 -3.58 -9.23
C LYS A 218 -5.98 -4.46 -9.31
N LEU A 219 -4.87 -4.02 -8.73
CA LEU A 219 -3.63 -4.83 -8.67
C LEU A 219 -3.76 -6.09 -7.80
N LEU A 220 -4.69 -6.10 -6.84
CA LEU A 220 -4.99 -7.26 -5.99
C LEU A 220 -6.10 -8.17 -6.55
N GLY A 221 -6.68 -7.84 -7.71
CA GLY A 221 -7.83 -8.54 -8.31
C GLY A 221 -9.13 -8.36 -7.52
N MET A 222 -9.27 -7.21 -6.85
CA MET A 222 -10.36 -6.89 -5.92
C MET A 222 -11.33 -5.84 -6.47
N GLU A 223 -11.23 -5.49 -7.75
CA GLU A 223 -12.20 -4.63 -8.40
C GLU A 223 -13.61 -5.26 -8.41
N LYS A 224 -14.64 -4.41 -8.33
CA LYS A 224 -16.07 -4.80 -8.36
C LYS A 224 -16.55 -5.69 -7.20
N LEU A 225 -15.70 -6.09 -6.27
CA LEU A 225 -16.12 -6.79 -5.05
C LEU A 225 -16.99 -5.87 -4.18
N SER A 226 -18.07 -6.44 -3.62
CA SER A 226 -18.84 -5.78 -2.55
C SER A 226 -18.00 -5.66 -1.27
N ALA A 227 -18.44 -4.81 -0.33
CA ALA A 227 -17.73 -4.57 0.92
C ALA A 227 -17.50 -5.87 1.73
N ASP A 228 -18.52 -6.74 1.81
CA ASP A 228 -18.41 -8.03 2.48
C ASP A 228 -17.57 -9.05 1.71
N ALA A 229 -17.71 -9.12 0.38
CA ALA A 229 -16.88 -9.99 -0.46
C ALA A 229 -15.39 -9.60 -0.39
N LEU A 230 -15.11 -8.29 -0.25
CA LEU A 230 -13.77 -7.75 -0.13
C LEU A 230 -13.08 -8.17 1.17
N LYS A 231 -13.80 -8.30 2.30
CA LYS A 231 -13.24 -8.78 3.59
C LYS A 231 -12.83 -10.24 3.57
N VAL A 232 -13.59 -11.10 2.88
CA VAL A 232 -13.32 -12.55 2.79
C VAL A 232 -12.36 -12.91 1.66
N HIS A 233 -12.03 -11.95 0.79
CA HIS A 233 -11.09 -12.15 -0.30
C HIS A 233 -9.68 -12.42 0.20
N GLU A 234 -8.95 -13.34 -0.44
CA GLU A 234 -7.65 -13.78 0.05
C GLU A 234 -6.58 -12.69 0.15
N ASN A 235 -6.64 -11.72 -0.76
CA ASN A 235 -5.71 -10.60 -0.83
C ASN A 235 -6.11 -9.44 0.09
N TYR A 236 -7.21 -9.58 0.86
CA TYR A 236 -7.66 -8.55 1.80
C TYR A 236 -6.58 -8.16 2.80
N LYS A 237 -5.75 -9.10 3.28
CA LYS A 237 -4.64 -8.77 4.20
C LYS A 237 -3.61 -7.79 3.59
N TYR A 238 -3.39 -7.83 2.28
CA TYR A 238 -2.48 -6.90 1.60
C TYR A 238 -3.16 -5.55 1.35
N TYR A 239 -4.46 -5.55 1.03
CA TYR A 239 -5.27 -4.32 0.98
C TYR A 239 -5.31 -3.61 2.34
N ASP A 240 -5.58 -4.36 3.41
CA ASP A 240 -5.57 -3.87 4.79
C ASP A 240 -4.21 -3.27 5.16
N LYS A 241 -3.10 -3.97 4.83
CA LYS A 241 -1.73 -3.48 5.00
C LYS A 241 -1.43 -2.19 4.22
N PHE A 242 -1.92 -2.08 2.98
CA PHE A 242 -1.82 -0.88 2.15
C PHE A 242 -2.59 0.29 2.76
N MET A 243 -3.83 0.07 3.18
CA MET A 243 -4.67 1.10 3.81
C MET A 243 -4.07 1.57 5.15
N ASP A 244 -3.58 0.65 5.96
CA ASP A 244 -2.89 0.95 7.22
C ASP A 244 -1.64 1.82 7.02
N SER A 245 -0.85 1.51 5.98
CA SER A 245 0.34 2.27 5.61
C SER A 245 -0.03 3.63 5.02
N SER A 246 -1.13 3.70 4.26
CA SER A 246 -1.67 4.92 3.68
C SER A 246 -2.09 5.92 4.76
N VAL A 247 -2.73 5.45 5.84
CA VAL A 247 -3.06 6.30 7.00
C VAL A 247 -1.80 6.94 7.61
N LEU A 248 -0.68 6.21 7.72
CA LEU A 248 0.59 6.79 8.19
C LEU A 248 1.06 7.92 7.26
N MET A 249 1.01 7.68 5.94
CA MET A 249 1.42 8.67 4.93
C MET A 249 0.49 9.88 4.89
N TRP A 250 -0.81 9.71 5.14
CA TRP A 250 -1.78 10.82 5.19
C TRP A 250 -1.57 11.72 6.42
N VAL A 251 -1.24 11.12 7.58
CA VAL A 251 -0.90 11.88 8.79
C VAL A 251 0.43 12.61 8.61
N GLY A 252 1.47 11.91 8.15
CA GLY A 252 2.82 12.48 7.97
C GLY A 252 2.89 13.53 6.86
N GLY A 253 2.21 13.29 5.74
CA GLY A 253 2.06 14.24 4.62
C GLY A 253 0.99 15.31 4.86
N GLY A 254 0.36 15.35 6.03
CA GLY A 254 -0.50 16.46 6.44
C GLY A 254 -1.85 16.60 5.74
N LYS A 255 -2.36 15.58 5.03
CA LYS A 255 -3.67 15.60 4.32
C LYS A 255 -4.82 16.07 5.20
N SER A 256 -5.71 16.90 4.66
CA SER A 256 -6.85 17.42 5.42
C SER A 256 -7.85 16.32 5.80
N ILE A 257 -8.77 16.63 6.71
CA ILE A 257 -9.85 15.71 7.07
C ILE A 257 -10.74 15.45 5.85
N ASP A 258 -11.06 16.51 5.11
CA ASP A 258 -11.91 16.46 3.93
C ASP A 258 -11.28 15.56 2.83
N ASP A 259 -9.98 15.74 2.53
CA ASP A 259 -9.23 14.87 1.60
C ASP A 259 -9.35 13.39 1.99
N VAL A 260 -9.20 13.08 3.28
CA VAL A 260 -9.25 11.69 3.76
C VAL A 260 -10.68 11.15 3.75
N THR A 261 -11.70 11.95 4.04
CA THR A 261 -13.09 11.52 3.86
C THR A 261 -13.41 11.24 2.39
N GLN A 262 -12.94 12.08 1.47
CA GLN A 262 -13.14 11.90 0.02
C GLN A 262 -12.40 10.66 -0.51
N LEU A 263 -11.14 10.46 -0.12
CA LEU A 263 -10.38 9.26 -0.48
C LEU A 263 -11.08 7.99 0.01
N LEU A 264 -11.65 8.02 1.23
CA LEU A 264 -12.39 6.91 1.82
C LEU A 264 -13.86 6.82 1.36
N ARG A 265 -14.33 7.74 0.51
CA ARG A 265 -15.72 7.84 0.03
C ARG A 265 -16.76 7.91 1.17
N LEU A 266 -16.47 8.76 2.16
CA LEU A 266 -17.28 8.94 3.37
C LEU A 266 -18.08 10.25 3.38
N GLU A 267 -17.74 11.20 2.49
CA GLU A 267 -18.24 12.57 2.45
C GLU A 267 -19.73 12.69 2.11
N THR A 268 -20.31 11.70 1.43
CA THR A 268 -21.74 11.64 1.08
C THR A 268 -22.58 10.83 2.07
N LEU A 269 -21.99 10.27 3.13
CA LEU A 269 -22.68 9.39 4.08
C LEU A 269 -23.36 10.18 5.21
N SER A 270 -24.55 9.72 5.63
CA SER A 270 -25.17 10.19 6.87
C SER A 270 -24.31 9.84 8.09
N ALA A 271 -24.46 10.54 9.21
CA ALA A 271 -23.62 10.32 10.40
C ALA A 271 -23.66 8.87 10.95
N SER A 272 -24.77 8.13 10.76
CA SER A 272 -24.88 6.71 11.11
C SER A 272 -24.20 5.80 10.08
N ALA A 273 -24.40 6.06 8.78
CA ALA A 273 -23.74 5.32 7.70
C ALA A 273 -22.22 5.53 7.71
N PHE A 274 -21.76 6.75 8.03
CA PHE A 274 -20.35 7.11 8.18
C PHE A 274 -19.65 6.23 9.20
N LYS A 275 -20.24 6.07 10.40
CA LYS A 275 -19.70 5.24 11.50
C LYS A 275 -19.79 3.74 11.22
N SER A 276 -20.74 3.32 10.40
CA SER A 276 -20.97 1.91 10.04
C SER A 276 -20.22 1.49 8.76
N SER A 277 -19.55 2.42 8.08
CA SER A 277 -18.78 2.15 6.87
C SER A 277 -17.54 1.32 7.17
N ASP A 278 -17.21 0.35 6.33
CA ASP A 278 -15.99 -0.46 6.46
C ASP A 278 -14.70 0.37 6.39
N ASN A 279 -14.76 1.53 5.72
CA ASN A 279 -13.65 2.47 5.65
C ASN A 279 -13.51 3.32 6.93
N PHE A 280 -14.51 3.35 7.81
CA PHE A 280 -14.49 4.10 9.06
C PHE A 280 -13.31 3.71 9.96
N LYS A 281 -12.90 2.43 9.96
CA LYS A 281 -11.75 1.97 10.77
C LYS A 281 -10.44 2.69 10.40
N TYR A 282 -10.23 3.01 9.12
CA TYR A 282 -9.05 3.74 8.66
C TYR A 282 -9.17 5.24 8.96
N TYR A 283 -10.39 5.78 8.88
CA TYR A 283 -10.68 7.16 9.29
C TYR A 283 -10.46 7.36 10.80
N ASP A 284 -10.98 6.48 11.66
CA ASP A 284 -10.80 6.52 13.12
C ASP A 284 -9.32 6.40 13.51
N LYS A 285 -8.56 5.56 12.79
CA LYS A 285 -7.10 5.45 12.94
C LYS A 285 -6.38 6.74 12.53
N PHE A 286 -6.73 7.34 11.39
CA PHE A 286 -6.19 8.63 10.94
C PHE A 286 -6.48 9.73 11.96
N MET A 287 -7.72 9.84 12.43
CA MET A 287 -8.14 10.86 13.41
C MET A 287 -7.47 10.66 14.77
N THR A 288 -7.38 9.42 15.26
CA THR A 288 -6.66 9.09 16.51
C THR A 288 -5.18 9.49 16.42
N MET A 289 -4.54 9.27 15.27
CA MET A 289 -3.16 9.71 15.05
C MET A 289 -3.04 11.24 14.92
N ARG A 290 -4.00 11.91 14.28
CA ARG A 290 -4.06 13.38 14.23
C ARG A 290 -4.20 14.00 15.62
N VAL A 291 -5.06 13.47 16.49
CA VAL A 291 -5.19 13.93 17.89
C VAL A 291 -3.86 13.83 18.63
N LYS A 292 -3.15 12.68 18.52
CA LYS A 292 -1.81 12.52 19.11
C LYS A 292 -0.80 13.55 18.57
N ALA A 293 -0.80 13.81 17.26
CA ALA A 293 0.06 14.82 16.67
C ALA A 293 -0.30 16.25 17.16
N TRP A 294 -1.58 16.56 17.34
CA TRP A 294 -2.04 17.86 17.87
C TRP A 294 -1.66 18.06 19.33
N LEU A 295 -1.79 17.03 20.18
CA LEU A 295 -1.36 17.06 21.59
C LEU A 295 0.14 17.38 21.74
N ASN A 296 0.97 16.88 20.81
CA ASN A 296 2.42 17.12 20.75
C ASN A 296 2.79 18.43 20.02
N SER A 297 1.83 19.30 19.73
CA SER A 297 2.00 20.54 18.98
C SER A 297 1.49 21.76 19.77
N PRO A 298 1.84 23.01 19.38
CA PRO A 298 1.31 24.21 20.02
C PRO A 298 -0.17 24.52 19.73
N LYS A 299 -0.91 23.64 19.01
CA LYS A 299 -2.31 23.87 18.63
C LYS A 299 -3.23 24.05 19.84
N THR A 300 -4.00 25.13 19.82
CA THR A 300 -5.01 25.47 20.83
C THR A 300 -6.28 24.61 20.70
N THR A 301 -7.19 24.72 21.67
CA THR A 301 -8.55 24.16 21.57
C THR A 301 -9.32 24.73 20.38
N ASP A 302 -9.15 26.02 20.09
CA ASP A 302 -9.84 26.69 18.98
C ASP A 302 -9.27 26.29 17.62
N ASP A 303 -7.95 26.08 17.51
CA ASP A 303 -7.32 25.50 16.31
C ASP A 303 -7.90 24.12 15.99
N VAL A 304 -8.01 23.24 16.99
CA VAL A 304 -8.55 21.89 16.80
C VAL A 304 -10.05 21.95 16.52
N LYS A 305 -10.82 22.80 17.22
CA LYS A 305 -12.24 23.03 16.95
C LYS A 305 -12.47 23.48 15.50
N LYS A 306 -11.65 24.40 14.99
CA LYS A 306 -11.68 24.85 13.59
C LYS A 306 -11.29 23.73 12.62
N LEU A 307 -10.23 22.98 12.90
CA LEU A 307 -9.77 21.85 12.07
C LEU A 307 -10.80 20.72 11.96
N LEU A 308 -11.64 20.51 12.98
CA LEU A 308 -12.72 19.53 12.98
C LEU A 308 -14.01 20.03 12.32
N GLY A 309 -14.05 21.27 11.83
CA GLY A 309 -15.20 21.90 11.17
C GLY A 309 -16.26 22.44 12.12
N PHE A 310 -15.94 22.67 13.40
CA PHE A 310 -16.92 23.04 14.45
C PHE A 310 -17.10 24.56 14.62
N ASN A 311 -16.37 25.39 13.87
CA ASN A 311 -16.45 26.84 13.98
C ASN A 311 -17.74 27.45 13.39
N THR A 312 -18.46 26.71 12.54
CA THR A 312 -19.73 27.14 11.92
C THR A 312 -20.95 26.36 12.43
N LEU A 313 -20.75 25.37 13.31
CA LEU A 313 -21.82 24.50 13.81
C LEU A 313 -22.43 25.03 15.11
N SER A 314 -23.74 24.85 15.25
CA SER A 314 -24.42 25.00 16.54
C SER A 314 -23.99 23.90 17.52
N ALA A 315 -24.19 24.12 18.82
CA ALA A 315 -23.85 23.12 19.84
C ALA A 315 -24.55 21.76 19.61
N ASP A 316 -25.77 21.76 19.10
CA ASP A 316 -26.50 20.51 18.79
C ASP A 316 -26.03 19.86 17.48
N ALA A 317 -25.64 20.65 16.48
CA ALA A 317 -25.00 20.10 15.27
C ALA A 317 -23.64 19.49 15.58
N MET A 318 -22.86 20.09 16.50
CA MET A 318 -21.61 19.51 17.00
C MET A 318 -21.82 18.14 17.66
N LYS A 319 -22.87 17.98 18.49
CA LYS A 319 -23.22 16.70 19.16
C LYS A 319 -23.48 15.55 18.17
N LEU A 320 -23.98 15.87 16.97
CA LEU A 320 -24.28 14.89 15.92
C LEU A 320 -23.07 14.58 15.02
N SER A 321 -22.01 15.38 15.07
CA SER A 321 -20.84 15.19 14.21
C SER A 321 -20.10 13.88 14.53
N PRO A 322 -19.62 13.13 13.51
CA PRO A 322 -18.72 12.00 13.73
C PRO A 322 -17.39 12.45 14.38
N ASN A 323 -17.04 13.73 14.30
CA ASN A 323 -15.76 14.26 14.77
C ASN A 323 -15.70 14.53 16.28
N LEU A 324 -16.86 14.58 16.98
CA LEU A 324 -16.94 15.03 18.37
C LEU A 324 -16.00 14.24 19.30
N LYS A 325 -16.01 12.91 19.15
CA LYS A 325 -15.13 11.96 19.86
C LYS A 325 -13.66 12.39 19.86
N TYR A 326 -13.15 12.91 18.73
CA TYR A 326 -11.73 13.30 18.61
C TYR A 326 -11.43 14.65 19.24
N TYR A 327 -12.43 15.53 19.35
CA TYR A 327 -12.32 16.76 20.12
C TYR A 327 -12.26 16.44 21.62
N ASP A 328 -13.16 15.58 22.10
CA ASP A 328 -13.19 15.13 23.49
C ASP A 328 -11.85 14.47 23.87
N GLN A 329 -11.35 13.54 23.04
CA GLN A 329 -10.02 12.93 23.21
C GLN A 329 -8.86 13.95 23.25
N PHE A 330 -8.94 15.04 22.48
CA PHE A 330 -7.93 16.10 22.52
C PHE A 330 -8.02 16.92 23.81
N LEU A 331 -9.23 17.22 24.31
CA LEU A 331 -9.43 17.90 25.59
C LEU A 331 -8.92 17.05 26.76
N ASP A 332 -9.29 15.77 26.81
CA ASP A 332 -8.84 14.83 27.84
C ASP A 332 -7.31 14.69 27.87
N GLY A 333 -6.69 14.60 26.68
CA GLY A 333 -5.23 14.57 26.53
C GLY A 333 -4.56 15.87 26.99
N ARG A 334 -5.18 17.03 26.73
CA ARG A 334 -4.67 18.33 27.22
C ARG A 334 -4.74 18.42 28.75
N VAL A 335 -5.85 18.03 29.36
CA VAL A 335 -6.01 18.00 30.83
C VAL A 335 -4.98 17.06 31.47
N SER A 336 -4.83 15.86 30.92
CA SER A 336 -3.83 14.87 31.38
C SER A 336 -2.40 15.42 31.33
N ASN A 337 -2.03 16.07 30.23
CA ASN A 337 -0.71 16.68 30.06
C ASN A 337 -0.45 17.87 31.01
N MET A 338 -1.49 18.62 31.39
CA MET A 338 -1.37 19.69 32.40
C MET A 338 -1.15 19.11 33.80
N ALA A 339 -1.96 18.12 34.19
CA ALA A 339 -1.83 17.45 35.49
C ALA A 339 -0.45 16.80 35.67
N ALA A 340 0.08 16.16 34.62
CA ALA A 340 1.42 15.56 34.65
C ALA A 340 2.53 16.61 34.90
N ARG A 341 2.43 17.80 34.31
CA ARG A 341 3.41 18.90 34.46
C ARG A 341 3.32 19.62 35.81
N THR A 342 2.21 19.48 36.54
CA THR A 342 2.08 19.99 37.92
C THR A 342 2.56 18.99 38.98
N ALA A 343 2.86 17.74 38.59
CA ALA A 343 3.34 16.68 39.47
C ALA A 343 4.87 16.44 39.40
N THR A 344 5.55 17.14 38.49
CA THR A 344 7.02 17.14 38.29
C THR A 344 7.64 18.44 38.78
#